data_AF-A0A821YDD4-F1
#
_entry.id   AF-A0A821YDD4-F1
#
_cell.length_a   1.000
_cell.length_b   1.000
_cell.length_c   1.000
_cell.angle_alpha   90.00
_cell.angle_beta   90.00
_cell.angle_gamma   90.00
#
_symmetry.space_group_name_H-M   'P 1'
#
loop_
_entity.id
_entity.type
_entity.pdbx_description
1 polymer ?
#
loop_
_entity_poly.entity_id
_entity_poly.type
_entity_poly.pdbx_seq_one_letter_code
_entity_poly.pdbx_strand_id
1 'polypeptide(L)'
;MVQQCQNDFLHQLKPITKNRDKLIYKCLIILIRSSDVSHSLIDEIQTELKPKFIIQHGLMFGEFHQSSNSKAIRNENFYPFRTKVPLLVIRYMIANDIIFLDQKHKYSVDIRMNMIKKYLNLYHSGLLYRAKTKHLENANEILEELNSSIRE
;
A
#
# COMPACT_ATOMS: atom_id res chain seq x y z
N MET A 1 -11.44 -15.94 18.98
CA MET A 1 -11.25 -14.66 19.71
C MET A 1 -10.12 -13.81 19.10
N VAL A 2 -8.92 -14.35 18.85
CA VAL A 2 -7.80 -13.61 18.20
C VAL A 2 -8.11 -13.15 16.77
N GLN A 3 -8.75 -13.99 15.95
CA GLN A 3 -9.14 -13.63 14.56
C GLN A 3 -10.16 -12.48 14.48
N GLN A 4 -11.00 -12.33 15.52
CA GLN A 4 -12.10 -11.36 15.53
C GLN A 4 -11.56 -9.95 15.85
N CYS A 5 -10.61 -9.86 16.80
CA CYS A 5 -9.85 -8.63 17.02
C CYS A 5 -9.04 -8.19 15.79
N GLN A 6 -8.54 -9.12 14.96
CA GLN A 6 -7.72 -8.81 13.78
C GLN A 6 -8.49 -8.09 12.67
N ASN A 7 -9.76 -8.42 12.44
CA ASN A 7 -10.55 -7.78 11.38
C ASN A 7 -11.18 -6.46 11.83
N ASP A 8 -11.63 -6.38 13.08
CA ASP A 8 -12.35 -5.22 13.59
C ASP A 8 -11.48 -3.95 13.59
N PHE A 9 -10.19 -4.06 13.90
CA PHE A 9 -9.31 -2.89 13.93
C PHE A 9 -8.97 -2.36 12.52
N LEU A 10 -8.78 -3.23 11.53
CA LEU A 10 -8.48 -2.81 10.15
C LEU A 10 -9.66 -2.04 9.54
N HIS A 11 -10.89 -2.46 9.86
CA HIS A 11 -12.09 -1.74 9.46
C HIS A 11 -12.18 -0.34 10.09
N GLN A 12 -11.66 -0.15 11.30
CA GLN A 12 -11.63 1.17 11.94
C GLN A 12 -10.72 2.17 11.21
N LEU A 13 -9.78 1.71 10.39
CA LEU A 13 -8.92 2.57 9.58
C LEU A 13 -9.67 3.20 8.38
N LYS A 14 -10.88 2.73 8.05
CA LYS A 14 -11.66 3.24 6.92
C LYS A 14 -11.79 4.77 7.00
N PRO A 15 -11.53 5.49 5.89
CA PRO A 15 -11.63 6.94 5.90
C PRO A 15 -13.02 7.37 6.32
N ILE A 16 -13.07 8.36 7.21
CA ILE A 16 -14.34 8.94 7.66
C ILE A 16 -14.61 10.23 6.89
N THR A 17 -15.86 10.41 6.48
CA THR A 17 -16.32 11.62 5.81
C THR A 17 -16.69 12.64 6.88
N LYS A 18 -15.95 13.76 6.98
CA LYS A 18 -16.28 14.83 7.94
C LYS A 18 -17.30 15.82 7.37
N ASN A 19 -17.25 16.08 6.05
CA ASN A 19 -18.17 16.91 5.25
C ASN A 19 -18.20 16.36 3.81
N ARG A 20 -19.11 16.83 2.95
CA ARG A 20 -19.35 16.31 1.58
C ARG A 20 -18.07 16.04 0.74
N ASP A 21 -16.98 16.79 0.95
CA ASP A 21 -15.74 16.64 0.16
C ASP A 21 -14.46 16.38 0.98
N LYS A 22 -14.54 16.09 2.28
CA LYS A 22 -13.36 15.91 3.14
C LYS A 22 -13.32 14.52 3.78
N LEU A 23 -12.40 13.69 3.27
CA LEU A 23 -12.02 12.42 3.88
C LEU A 23 -10.92 12.64 4.91
N ILE A 24 -11.06 12.00 6.07
CA ILE A 24 -10.03 11.92 7.10
C ILE A 24 -9.48 10.50 7.10
N TYR A 25 -8.19 10.40 6.86
CA TYR A 25 -7.45 9.14 6.88
C TYR A 25 -6.87 8.89 8.26
N LYS A 26 -6.82 7.62 8.64
CA LYS A 26 -6.15 7.16 9.84
C LYS A 26 -4.91 6.37 9.45
N CYS A 27 -3.95 6.33 10.36
CA CYS A 27 -2.69 5.63 10.19
C CYS A 27 -2.39 4.86 11.47
N LEU A 28 -1.98 3.60 11.33
CA LEU A 28 -1.40 2.81 12.39
C LEU A 28 0.10 2.73 12.16
N ILE A 29 0.87 3.03 13.20
CA ILE A 29 2.33 2.96 13.19
C ILE A 29 2.74 1.97 14.27
N ILE A 30 3.46 0.93 13.87
CA ILE A 30 3.99 -0.10 14.77
C ILE A 30 5.48 0.16 14.91
N LEU A 31 5.89 0.61 16.09
CA LEU A 31 7.29 0.86 16.43
C LEU A 31 7.91 -0.41 17.01
N ILE A 32 9.03 -0.84 16.45
CA ILE A 32 9.73 -2.05 16.88
C ILE A 32 10.99 -1.61 17.63
N ARG A 33 10.97 -1.80 18.96
CA ARG A 33 12.06 -1.37 19.86
C ARG A 33 13.09 -2.46 20.18
N SER A 34 12.94 -3.65 19.59
CA SER A 34 13.89 -4.74 19.80
C SER A 34 15.16 -4.49 18.98
N SER A 35 16.32 -4.63 19.63
CA SER A 35 17.64 -4.58 18.98
C SER A 35 17.88 -5.75 18.04
N ASP A 36 17.15 -6.84 18.23
CA ASP A 36 17.44 -8.12 17.58
C ASP A 36 16.64 -8.30 16.28
N VAL A 37 15.81 -7.32 15.94
CA VAL A 37 15.02 -7.37 14.70
C VAL A 37 15.88 -6.90 13.54
N SER A 38 16.21 -7.83 12.65
CA SER A 38 16.94 -7.52 11.43
C SER A 38 16.09 -6.70 10.47
N HIS A 39 16.75 -5.88 9.66
CA HIS A 39 16.10 -5.15 8.57
C HIS A 39 15.46 -6.10 7.55
N SER A 40 16.11 -7.23 7.26
CA SER A 40 15.57 -8.24 6.34
C SER A 40 14.24 -8.81 6.80
N LEU A 41 14.06 -9.02 8.12
CA LEU A 41 12.80 -9.49 8.67
C LEU A 41 11.66 -8.48 8.43
N ILE A 42 11.95 -7.18 8.54
CA ILE A 42 10.96 -6.13 8.23
C ILE A 42 10.57 -6.17 6.75
N ASP A 43 11.55 -6.30 5.86
CA ASP A 43 11.34 -6.41 4.42
C ASP A 43 10.52 -7.66 4.05
N GLU A 44 10.81 -8.81 4.67
CA GLU A 44 10.10 -10.07 4.50
C GLU A 44 8.64 -9.95 4.95
N ILE A 45 8.40 -9.43 6.16
CA ILE A 45 7.06 -9.19 6.70
C ILE A 45 6.26 -8.28 5.75
N GLN A 46 6.88 -7.20 5.27
CA GLN A 46 6.20 -6.29 4.36
C GLN A 46 5.91 -6.94 3.02
N THR A 47 6.87 -7.70 2.48
CA THR A 47 6.72 -8.42 1.22
C THR A 47 5.55 -9.39 1.28
N GLU A 48 5.44 -10.17 2.36
CA GLU A 48 4.41 -11.18 2.52
C GLU A 48 3.01 -10.56 2.77
N LEU A 49 2.93 -9.54 3.62
CA LEU A 49 1.63 -9.01 4.07
C LEU A 49 1.05 -7.94 3.16
N LYS A 50 1.88 -7.15 2.45
CA LYS A 50 1.40 -6.05 1.60
C LYS A 50 0.31 -6.49 0.61
N PRO A 51 0.43 -7.62 -0.12
CA PRO A 51 -0.66 -8.12 -0.98
C PRO A 51 -1.97 -8.35 -0.25
N LYS A 52 -1.93 -9.02 0.91
CA LYS A 52 -3.12 -9.33 1.70
C LYS A 52 -3.82 -8.04 2.16
N PHE A 53 -3.06 -7.10 2.71
CA PHE A 53 -3.57 -5.80 3.17
C PHE A 53 -4.17 -4.96 2.05
N ILE A 54 -3.51 -4.92 0.89
CA ILE A 54 -4.03 -4.20 -0.27
C ILE A 54 -5.30 -4.88 -0.76
N ILE A 55 -5.23 -6.13 -1.22
CA ILE A 55 -6.32 -6.80 -1.95
C ILE A 55 -7.58 -6.90 -1.07
N GLN A 56 -7.43 -7.30 0.19
CA GLN A 56 -8.57 -7.53 1.08
C GLN A 56 -9.11 -6.22 1.64
N HIS A 57 -8.26 -5.30 2.09
CA HIS A 57 -8.70 -4.14 2.89
C HIS A 57 -8.53 -2.78 2.21
N GLY A 58 -7.75 -2.69 1.13
CA GLY A 58 -7.41 -1.41 0.50
C GLY A 58 -6.39 -0.61 1.30
N LEU A 59 -5.60 -1.31 2.12
CA LEU A 59 -4.61 -0.73 3.01
C LEU A 59 -3.22 -0.85 2.38
N MET A 60 -2.50 0.26 2.36
CA MET A 60 -1.06 0.26 2.09
C MET A 60 -0.30 -0.19 3.32
N PHE A 61 0.76 -0.96 3.07
CA PHE A 61 1.65 -1.49 4.09
C PHE A 61 3.10 -1.13 3.77
N GLY A 62 3.67 -0.23 4.56
CA GLY A 62 5.01 0.32 4.35
C GLY A 62 6.00 -0.11 5.43
N GLU A 63 7.21 -0.40 5.00
CA GLU A 63 8.38 -0.72 5.79
C GLU A 63 9.31 0.49 5.94
N PHE A 64 9.86 0.67 7.13
CA PHE A 64 10.81 1.74 7.43
C PHE A 64 11.90 1.20 8.35
N HIS A 65 13.15 1.41 7.97
CA HIS A 65 14.33 0.99 8.74
C HIS A 65 15.60 1.63 8.14
N GLN A 66 16.71 1.58 8.88
CA GLN A 66 17.91 2.36 8.54
C GLN A 66 18.55 1.96 7.21
N SER A 67 18.40 0.71 6.78
CA SER A 67 18.94 0.19 5.51
C SER A 67 17.98 0.27 4.32
N SER A 68 16.80 0.89 4.46
CA SER A 68 15.85 0.98 3.35
C SER A 68 16.48 1.73 2.17
N ASN A 69 16.44 1.10 0.99
CA ASN A 69 17.04 1.64 -0.24
C ASN A 69 16.00 2.22 -1.21
N SER A 70 14.74 2.28 -0.77
CA SER A 70 13.65 2.91 -1.52
C SER A 70 13.89 4.42 -1.66
N LYS A 71 14.19 4.85 -2.89
CA LYS A 71 14.43 6.26 -3.26
C LYS A 71 13.12 7.04 -3.40
N ALA A 72 13.17 8.35 -3.20
CA ALA A 72 12.03 9.21 -3.51
C ALA A 72 11.82 9.35 -5.03
N ILE A 73 10.56 9.40 -5.45
CA ILE A 73 10.14 9.45 -6.87
C ILE A 73 10.77 10.62 -7.63
N ARG A 74 11.00 11.76 -6.95
CA ARG A 74 11.48 13.01 -7.56
C ARG A 74 12.90 13.39 -7.15
N ASN A 75 13.56 12.56 -6.34
CA ASN A 75 14.93 12.81 -5.90
C ASN A 75 15.59 11.49 -5.52
N GLU A 76 16.42 10.98 -6.41
CA GLU A 76 17.11 9.71 -6.21
C GLU A 76 18.15 9.71 -5.08
N ASN A 77 18.59 10.89 -4.66
CA ASN A 77 19.53 11.05 -3.56
C ASN A 77 18.83 11.12 -2.19
N PHE A 78 17.49 11.03 -2.17
CA PHE A 78 16.70 11.08 -0.96
C PHE A 78 16.01 9.73 -0.68
N TYR A 79 16.19 9.22 0.53
CA TYR A 79 15.70 7.90 0.98
C TYR A 79 14.65 8.08 2.08
N PRO A 80 13.38 8.34 1.74
CA PRO A 80 12.35 8.78 2.69
C PRO A 80 11.96 7.71 3.72
N PHE A 81 12.30 6.45 3.48
CA PHE A 81 11.92 5.32 4.34
C PHE A 81 13.01 4.93 5.34
N ARG A 82 14.12 5.68 5.42
CA ARG A 82 15.18 5.44 6.40
C ARG A 82 14.83 6.05 7.75
N THR A 83 14.72 5.19 8.76
CA THR A 83 14.48 5.56 10.16
C THR A 83 15.46 4.85 11.09
N LYS A 84 15.84 5.49 12.21
CA LYS A 84 16.69 4.85 13.25
C LYS A 84 15.97 3.74 14.00
N VAL A 85 14.66 3.88 14.18
CA VAL A 85 13.80 2.87 14.81
C VAL A 85 13.01 2.18 13.70
N PRO A 86 13.16 0.86 13.52
CA PRO A 86 12.35 0.12 12.55
C PRO A 86 10.86 0.24 12.86
N LEU A 87 10.06 0.44 11.82
CA LEU A 87 8.61 0.56 11.98
C LEU A 87 7.84 0.08 10.75
N LEU A 88 6.61 -0.35 11.01
CA LEU A 88 5.63 -0.72 9.98
C LEU A 88 4.49 0.30 10.01
N VAL A 89 4.05 0.73 8.82
CA VAL A 89 3.00 1.72 8.66
C VAL A 89 1.84 1.12 7.87
N ILE A 90 0.65 1.18 8.45
CA ILE A 90 -0.60 0.74 7.82
C ILE A 90 -1.53 1.95 7.68
N ARG A 91 -1.99 2.23 6.47
CA ARG A 91 -2.97 3.28 6.21
C ARG A 91 -3.83 2.94 5.01
N TYR A 92 -4.98 3.59 4.89
CA TYR A 92 -5.73 3.52 3.64
C TYR A 92 -4.92 4.07 2.46
N MET A 93 -5.11 3.41 1.33
CA MET A 93 -4.54 3.81 0.06
C MET A 93 -5.04 5.20 -0.36
N ILE A 94 -4.14 5.97 -0.99
CA ILE A 94 -4.43 7.27 -1.61
C ILE A 94 -4.17 7.19 -3.11
N ALA A 95 -4.68 8.16 -3.88
CA ALA A 95 -4.59 8.13 -5.35
C ALA A 95 -3.14 8.01 -5.89
N ASN A 96 -2.17 8.63 -5.22
CA ASN A 96 -0.78 8.57 -5.66
C ASN A 96 -0.11 7.21 -5.41
N ASP A 97 -0.72 6.30 -4.65
CA ASP A 97 -0.12 5.00 -4.35
C ASP A 97 -0.09 4.05 -5.56
N ILE A 98 -0.79 4.39 -6.66
CA ILE A 98 -0.83 3.59 -7.89
C ILE A 98 0.55 3.17 -8.39
N ILE A 99 1.54 4.06 -8.25
CA ILE A 99 2.94 3.84 -8.67
C ILE A 99 3.64 2.72 -7.88
N PHE A 100 3.08 2.30 -6.73
CA PHE A 100 3.67 1.28 -5.85
C PHE A 100 2.97 -0.08 -5.97
N LEU A 101 2.00 -0.22 -6.87
CA LEU A 101 1.18 -1.43 -7.02
C LEU A 101 1.73 -2.39 -8.09
N ASP A 102 2.36 -1.87 -9.15
CA ASP A 102 2.92 -2.69 -10.24
C ASP A 102 4.40 -3.05 -10.04
N GLN A 103 4.70 -3.77 -8.95
CA GLN A 103 6.08 -4.15 -8.62
C GLN A 103 6.48 -5.45 -9.32
N LYS A 104 6.81 -5.36 -10.63
CA LYS A 104 7.16 -6.49 -11.52
C LYS A 104 8.17 -7.48 -10.93
N HIS A 105 9.17 -6.98 -10.19
CA HIS A 105 10.22 -7.82 -9.58
C HIS A 105 9.84 -8.45 -8.24
N LYS A 106 8.71 -8.07 -7.64
CA LYS A 106 8.33 -8.47 -6.28
C LYS A 106 7.13 -9.43 -6.25
N TYR A 107 6.20 -9.29 -7.19
CA TYR A 107 4.93 -10.00 -7.17
C TYR A 107 4.55 -10.58 -8.53
N SER A 108 3.88 -11.75 -8.53
CA SER A 108 3.34 -12.38 -9.73
C SER A 108 2.31 -11.48 -10.43
N VAL A 109 2.03 -11.77 -11.70
CA VAL A 109 1.03 -11.04 -12.51
C VAL A 109 -0.34 -11.02 -11.79
N ASP A 110 -0.81 -12.18 -11.29
CA ASP A 110 -2.11 -12.28 -10.61
C ASP A 110 -2.22 -11.40 -9.36
N ILE A 111 -1.16 -11.36 -8.55
CA ILE A 111 -1.12 -10.52 -7.35
C ILE A 111 -1.21 -9.05 -7.75
N ARG A 112 -0.40 -8.62 -8.72
CA ARG A 112 -0.38 -7.23 -9.20
C ARG A 112 -1.74 -6.85 -9.80
N MET A 113 -2.35 -7.71 -10.61
CA MET A 113 -3.68 -7.48 -11.15
C MET A 113 -4.74 -7.28 -10.07
N ASN A 114 -4.72 -8.11 -9.02
CA ASN A 114 -5.68 -7.99 -7.92
C ASN A 114 -5.46 -6.72 -7.09
N MET A 115 -4.21 -6.26 -6.95
CA MET A 115 -3.92 -4.95 -6.35
C MET A 115 -4.50 -3.80 -7.19
N ILE A 116 -4.33 -3.84 -8.51
CA ILE A 116 -4.86 -2.81 -9.43
C ILE A 116 -6.40 -2.82 -9.44
N LYS A 117 -7.03 -4.00 -9.52
CA LYS A 117 -8.50 -4.12 -9.40
C LYS A 117 -9.01 -3.54 -8.08
N LYS A 118 -8.30 -3.77 -6.98
CA LYS A 118 -8.65 -3.15 -5.70
C LYS A 118 -8.52 -1.64 -5.74
N TYR A 119 -7.46 -1.10 -6.34
CA TYR A 119 -7.28 0.35 -6.52
C TYR A 119 -8.46 0.95 -7.31
N LEU A 120 -8.85 0.35 -8.43
CA LEU A 120 -10.00 0.78 -9.23
C LEU A 120 -11.31 0.75 -8.43
N ASN A 121 -11.55 -0.30 -7.64
CA ASN A 121 -12.70 -0.37 -6.75
C ASN A 121 -12.72 0.79 -5.73
N LEU A 122 -11.56 1.13 -5.16
CA LEU A 122 -11.45 2.27 -4.25
C LEU A 122 -11.69 3.61 -4.97
N TYR A 123 -11.21 3.76 -6.21
CA TYR A 123 -11.47 4.92 -7.06
C TYR A 123 -12.98 5.13 -7.25
N HIS A 124 -13.69 4.11 -7.72
CA HIS A 124 -15.13 4.18 -8.00
C HIS A 124 -15.98 4.35 -6.74
N SER A 125 -15.51 3.83 -5.60
CA SER A 125 -16.18 4.05 -4.30
C SER A 125 -15.99 5.45 -3.72
N GLY A 126 -15.15 6.29 -4.33
CA GLY A 126 -14.82 7.62 -3.82
C GLY A 126 -13.88 7.62 -2.61
N LEU A 127 -13.28 6.48 -2.26
CA LEU A 127 -12.37 6.35 -1.10
C LEU A 127 -10.91 6.74 -1.41
N LEU A 128 -10.59 7.08 -2.67
CA LEU A 128 -9.30 7.66 -3.05
C LEU A 128 -9.39 9.19 -3.10
N TYR A 129 -9.00 9.84 -2.02
CA TYR A 129 -9.02 11.30 -1.93
C TYR A 129 -8.16 11.94 -3.02
N ARG A 130 -8.70 13.00 -3.65
CA ARG A 130 -8.08 13.74 -4.77
C ARG A 130 -7.68 12.85 -5.95
N ALA A 131 -8.34 11.70 -6.11
CA ALA A 131 -8.24 10.98 -7.36
C ALA A 131 -8.71 11.87 -8.52
N LYS A 132 -8.07 11.67 -9.67
CA LYS A 132 -8.23 12.44 -10.91
C LYS A 132 -8.25 11.44 -12.05
N THR A 133 -8.78 11.84 -13.21
CA THR A 133 -8.85 10.99 -14.41
C THR A 133 -7.51 10.35 -14.76
N LYS A 134 -6.40 11.11 -14.68
CA LYS A 134 -5.04 10.56 -14.91
C LYS A 134 -4.67 9.34 -14.06
N HIS A 135 -5.24 9.21 -12.86
CA HIS A 135 -4.96 8.07 -11.99
C HIS A 135 -5.78 6.84 -12.41
N LEU A 136 -6.97 7.06 -12.97
CA LEU A 136 -7.80 6.02 -13.56
C LEU A 136 -7.17 5.53 -14.88
N GLU A 137 -6.73 6.46 -15.73
CA GLU A 137 -6.02 6.16 -16.98
C GLU A 137 -4.78 5.28 -16.70
N ASN A 138 -3.89 5.72 -15.82
CA ASN A 138 -2.70 4.95 -15.43
C ASN A 138 -3.07 3.55 -14.87
N ALA A 139 -4.10 3.45 -14.04
CA ALA A 139 -4.53 2.16 -13.51
C ALA A 139 -5.08 1.21 -14.60
N ASN A 140 -5.78 1.74 -15.60
CA ASN A 140 -6.28 0.97 -16.73
C ASN A 140 -5.15 0.54 -17.66
N GLU A 141 -4.19 1.41 -17.96
CA GLU A 141 -2.99 1.09 -18.74
C GLU A 141 -2.22 -0.09 -18.12
N ILE A 142 -1.96 -0.02 -16.81
CA ILE A 142 -1.31 -1.13 -16.08
C ILE A 142 -2.16 -2.41 -16.19
N LEU A 143 -3.48 -2.32 -16.04
CA LEU A 143 -4.35 -3.50 -16.11
C LEU A 143 -4.36 -4.14 -17.51
N GLU A 144 -4.30 -3.34 -18.57
CA GLU A 144 -4.20 -3.81 -19.96
C GLU A 144 -2.86 -4.52 -20.22
N GLU A 145 -1.75 -3.95 -19.75
CA GLU A 145 -0.43 -4.61 -19.81
C GLU A 145 -0.47 -6.00 -19.15
N LEU A 146 -1.01 -6.07 -17.92
CA LEU A 146 -1.07 -7.32 -17.16
C LEU A 146 -1.97 -8.38 -17.81
N ASN A 147 -3.11 -7.97 -18.38
CA ASN A 147 -4.00 -8.89 -19.10
C ASN A 147 -3.33 -9.47 -20.36
N SER A 148 -2.47 -8.69 -21.01
CA SER A 148 -1.75 -9.12 -22.20
C SER A 148 -0.72 -10.19 -21.83
N SER A 149 0.00 -10.02 -20.72
CA SER A 149 0.98 -11.00 -20.21
C SER A 149 0.40 -12.34 -19.75
N ILE A 150 -0.92 -12.47 -19.58
CA ILE A 150 -1.59 -13.76 -19.27
C ILE A 150 -1.98 -14.52 -20.55
N ARG A 151 -2.13 -13.82 -21.66
CA ARG A 151 -2.58 -14.40 -22.95
C ARG A 151 -1.43 -14.96 -23.78
N GLU A 152 -0.19 -14.67 -23.40
CA GLU A 152 1.05 -15.24 -23.95
C GLU A 152 1.46 -16.50 -23.17
#